data_AF-A0A7Y2TR84-F1
#
_entry.id   AF-A0A7Y2TR84-F1
#
_cell.length_a   1.000
_cell.length_b   1.000
_cell.length_c   1.000
_cell.angle_alpha   90.00
_cell.angle_beta   90.00
_cell.angle_gamma   90.00
#
_symmetry.space_group_name_H-M   'P 1'
#
loop_
_entity.id
_entity.type
_entity.pdbx_description
1 polymer ?
#
loop_
_entity_poly.entity_id
_entity_poly.type
_entity_poly.pdbx_seq_one_letter_code
_entity_poly.pdbx_strand_id
1 'polypeptide(L)'
;MKTFHRILGNTHLAAVAAMILGAVLLAFSASAVAQYSEPETCMGSVCHSDQYNDWKVSGHPYKLMKAEDARNRPIPLPEGYTWDNISYVIGGYKWKSRYMDLDGYILTQDGDGTLGNGNTQYNNFTGQWSDYNANLENGTKPYDCGRCHTTGWVENPDPTDLSGNQDMLPGIHGTFFAGGIQCQACHGTSHPGNIPAMDETGGCADCHIRGDANTIPASGGFVRHHEQYNEHLASPHAAFNCSDCHNPHKKGEFSIKESAECGVACHSGIAASYAETSMYDYDVTCEDCHMPYATKSAKALGPEIDGNQTHGDVMTHIFSIDTDPAGDMFTEDGGFVALDSDGKAKVTMNFACQRCHLTSSLEELGRFAENFHGRSSSSLEGLGIDPGLSGHWWDSTRSGEGFMMEVAYVGDDVFVFMSFYAYDAAGNRTYLFAQGLVDPGATT
;
A
#
# COMPACT_ATOMS: atom_id res chain seq x y z
N MET A 1 52.60 -6.22 -74.88
CA MET A 1 51.37 -6.97 -74.53
C MET A 1 51.55 -7.47 -73.09
N LYS A 2 50.83 -6.81 -72.16
CA LYS A 2 50.51 -7.17 -70.76
C LYS A 2 51.61 -7.71 -69.82
N THR A 3 52.10 -6.81 -68.99
CA THR A 3 52.66 -7.05 -67.65
C THR A 3 51.56 -7.58 -66.71
N PHE A 4 51.79 -8.71 -66.04
CA PHE A 4 50.96 -9.15 -64.91
C PHE A 4 51.79 -9.07 -63.62
N HIS A 5 51.46 -8.08 -62.79
CA HIS A 5 51.92 -7.96 -61.42
C HIS A 5 51.16 -8.96 -60.53
N ARG A 6 51.89 -9.63 -59.66
CA ARG A 6 51.40 -10.56 -58.65
C ARG A 6 50.93 -9.75 -57.43
N ILE A 7 49.62 -9.61 -57.23
CA ILE A 7 49.07 -9.05 -55.99
C ILE A 7 48.91 -10.22 -55.01
N LEU A 8 49.90 -10.41 -54.13
CA LEU A 8 49.75 -11.20 -52.91
C LEU A 8 48.94 -10.35 -51.93
N GLY A 9 47.64 -10.64 -51.85
CA GLY A 9 46.69 -9.97 -50.99
C GLY A 9 46.98 -10.22 -49.52
N ASN A 10 46.98 -9.12 -48.77
CA ASN A 10 47.34 -9.00 -47.36
C ASN A 10 46.21 -9.52 -46.44
N THR A 11 45.83 -10.80 -46.58
CA THR A 11 44.72 -11.43 -45.84
C THR A 11 44.96 -11.50 -44.33
N HIS A 12 46.22 -11.46 -43.90
CA HIS A 12 46.59 -11.47 -42.49
C HIS A 12 46.34 -10.14 -41.78
N LEU A 13 46.47 -8.99 -42.45
CA LEU A 13 46.22 -7.68 -41.83
C LEU A 13 44.71 -7.41 -41.64
N ALA A 14 43.88 -7.86 -42.58
CA ALA A 14 42.42 -7.72 -42.47
C ALA A 14 41.83 -8.59 -41.34
N ALA A 15 42.36 -9.81 -41.16
CA ALA A 15 41.93 -10.71 -40.08
C ALA A 15 42.35 -10.20 -38.69
N VAL A 16 43.54 -9.60 -38.57
CA VAL A 16 44.03 -9.01 -37.31
C VAL A 16 43.27 -7.72 -36.98
N ALA A 17 42.98 -6.88 -37.97
CA ALA A 17 42.16 -5.68 -37.76
C ALA A 17 40.72 -6.01 -37.33
N ALA A 18 40.10 -7.05 -37.91
CA ALA A 18 38.77 -7.51 -37.52
C ALA A 18 38.74 -8.11 -36.10
N MET A 19 39.79 -8.84 -35.69
CA MET A 19 39.90 -9.35 -34.32
C MET A 19 40.13 -8.24 -33.28
N ILE A 20 40.93 -7.22 -33.60
CA ILE A 20 41.15 -6.07 -32.70
C ILE A 20 39.88 -5.21 -32.60
N LEU A 21 39.17 -4.97 -33.70
CA LEU A 21 37.91 -4.22 -33.68
C LEU A 21 36.80 -4.99 -32.94
N GLY A 22 36.72 -6.31 -33.10
CA GLY A 22 35.81 -7.17 -32.36
C GLY A 22 36.11 -7.23 -30.86
N ALA A 23 37.39 -7.26 -30.47
CA ALA A 23 37.81 -7.20 -29.07
C ALA A 23 37.54 -5.83 -28.42
N VAL A 24 37.66 -4.74 -29.18
CA VAL A 24 37.34 -3.38 -28.70
C VAL A 24 35.83 -3.17 -28.58
N LEU A 25 35.01 -3.73 -29.48
CA LEU A 25 33.54 -3.67 -29.40
C LEU A 25 32.98 -4.52 -28.25
N LEU A 26 33.59 -5.68 -27.95
CA LEU A 26 33.27 -6.51 -26.77
C LEU A 26 33.72 -5.85 -25.46
N ALA A 27 34.81 -5.07 -25.47
CA ALA A 27 35.29 -4.36 -24.28
C ALA A 27 34.44 -3.11 -23.94
N PHE A 28 33.87 -2.43 -24.94
CA PHE A 28 33.04 -1.24 -24.71
C PHE A 28 31.62 -1.55 -24.25
N SER A 29 31.06 -2.71 -24.60
CA SER A 29 29.73 -3.15 -24.15
C SER A 29 29.74 -3.78 -22.75
N ALA A 30 30.88 -4.30 -22.28
CA ALA A 30 31.00 -4.89 -20.96
C ALA A 30 31.16 -3.88 -19.81
N SER A 31 31.43 -2.61 -20.10
CA SER A 31 31.89 -1.66 -19.09
C SER A 31 30.79 -1.11 -18.16
N ALA A 32 29.51 -1.24 -18.51
CA ALA A 32 28.39 -0.82 -17.65
C ALA A 32 27.70 -1.98 -16.91
N VAL A 33 27.83 -3.22 -17.42
CA VAL A 33 27.18 -4.43 -16.84
C VAL A 33 28.09 -5.15 -15.83
N ALA A 34 29.42 -4.98 -15.94
CA ALA A 34 30.41 -5.71 -15.14
C ALA A 34 30.50 -5.32 -13.64
N GLN A 35 29.59 -4.49 -13.12
CA GLN A 35 29.58 -4.12 -11.70
C GLN A 35 28.64 -4.97 -10.85
N TYR A 36 27.62 -5.60 -11.44
CA TYR A 36 26.63 -6.33 -10.64
C TYR A 36 27.04 -7.80 -10.46
N SER A 37 26.96 -8.28 -9.21
CA SER A 37 26.98 -9.71 -8.90
C SER A 37 25.55 -10.23 -8.82
N GLU A 38 25.32 -11.49 -9.19
CA GLU A 38 23.99 -12.11 -9.07
C GLU A 38 23.49 -12.07 -7.62
N PRO A 39 22.17 -11.96 -7.36
CA PRO A 39 21.59 -11.95 -6.02
C PRO A 39 22.00 -13.18 -5.18
N GLU A 40 22.13 -14.34 -5.81
CA GLU A 40 22.61 -15.60 -5.21
C GLU A 40 24.05 -15.49 -4.70
N THR A 41 24.82 -14.50 -5.18
CA THR A 41 26.16 -14.21 -4.68
C THR A 41 26.11 -13.59 -3.27
N CYS A 42 25.06 -12.84 -2.95
CA CYS A 42 24.81 -12.35 -1.59
C CYS A 42 24.42 -13.49 -0.63
N MET A 43 23.76 -14.52 -1.17
CA MET A 43 23.53 -15.79 -0.47
C MET A 43 24.81 -16.64 -0.37
N GLY A 44 25.76 -16.46 -1.30
CA GLY A 44 26.94 -17.28 -1.57
C GLY A 44 27.74 -17.68 -0.32
N SER A 45 27.39 -18.83 0.26
CA SER A 45 28.02 -19.52 1.38
C SER A 45 28.38 -18.62 2.60
N VAL A 46 27.38 -18.38 3.45
CA VAL A 46 27.46 -18.03 4.89
C VAL A 46 27.39 -16.54 5.28
N CYS A 47 27.28 -15.57 4.35
CA CYS A 47 27.28 -14.15 4.76
C CYS A 47 25.90 -13.58 5.15
N HIS A 48 24.87 -13.71 4.30
CA HIS A 48 23.55 -13.06 4.51
C HIS A 48 22.36 -14.01 4.29
N SER A 49 22.45 -15.25 4.80
CA SER A 49 21.41 -16.27 4.59
C SER A 49 20.03 -15.86 5.09
N ASP A 50 19.97 -15.20 6.24
CA ASP A 50 18.71 -14.84 6.89
C ASP A 50 18.00 -13.75 6.10
N GLN A 51 18.74 -12.69 5.74
CA GLN A 51 18.22 -11.62 4.90
C GLN A 51 17.78 -12.13 3.53
N TYR A 52 18.54 -13.04 2.92
CA TYR A 52 18.16 -13.65 1.64
C TYR A 52 16.88 -14.47 1.77
N ASN A 53 16.73 -15.25 2.84
CA ASN A 53 15.53 -16.06 3.09
C ASN A 53 14.29 -15.21 3.35
N ASP A 54 14.43 -14.10 4.07
CA ASP A 54 13.35 -13.13 4.26
C ASP A 54 12.98 -12.45 2.92
N TRP A 55 14.00 -12.01 2.17
CA TRP A 55 13.82 -11.29 0.92
C TRP A 55 13.20 -12.14 -0.19
N LYS A 56 13.65 -13.39 -0.36
CA LYS A 56 13.16 -14.27 -1.44
C LYS A 56 11.68 -14.63 -1.28
N VAL A 57 11.11 -14.51 -0.08
CA VAL A 57 9.68 -14.73 0.15
C VAL A 57 8.88 -13.43 0.16
N SER A 58 9.52 -12.28 -0.06
CA SER A 58 8.88 -10.97 -0.23
C SER A 58 8.41 -10.74 -1.68
N GLY A 59 7.71 -9.63 -1.92
CA GLY A 59 7.24 -9.26 -3.26
C GLY A 59 8.29 -8.58 -4.14
N HIS A 60 9.38 -8.05 -3.58
CA HIS A 60 10.45 -7.35 -4.29
C HIS A 60 11.12 -8.15 -5.41
N PRO A 61 11.58 -9.41 -5.21
CA PRO A 61 12.19 -10.20 -6.28
C PRO A 61 11.27 -10.49 -7.46
N TYR A 62 9.95 -10.37 -7.26
CA TYR A 62 8.95 -10.83 -8.22
C TYR A 62 8.21 -9.67 -8.91
N LYS A 63 8.77 -8.45 -8.89
CA LYS A 63 8.18 -7.30 -9.60
C LYS A 63 8.27 -7.46 -11.12
N LEU A 64 9.30 -8.15 -11.62
CA LEU A 64 9.44 -8.57 -13.02
C LEU A 64 10.15 -9.92 -13.07
N MET A 65 9.63 -10.87 -13.84
CA MET A 65 10.24 -12.20 -14.05
C MET A 65 10.22 -12.56 -15.52
N LYS A 66 11.25 -13.26 -16.01
CA LYS A 66 11.18 -13.92 -17.33
C LYS A 66 10.12 -15.02 -17.31
N ALA A 67 9.52 -15.31 -18.46
CA ALA A 67 8.52 -16.36 -18.60
C ALA A 67 9.04 -17.73 -18.13
N GLU A 68 10.33 -18.02 -18.34
CA GLU A 68 10.97 -19.27 -17.93
C GLU A 68 10.98 -19.50 -16.41
N ASP A 69 11.02 -18.42 -15.63
CA ASP A 69 10.95 -18.44 -14.17
C ASP A 69 9.50 -18.36 -13.69
N ALA A 70 8.72 -17.45 -14.29
CA ALA A 70 7.34 -17.19 -13.92
C ALA A 70 6.45 -18.44 -14.07
N ARG A 71 6.71 -19.30 -15.06
CA ARG A 71 5.96 -20.55 -15.29
C ARG A 71 6.06 -21.56 -14.15
N ASN A 72 7.04 -21.41 -13.25
CA ASN A 72 7.21 -22.28 -12.08
C ASN A 72 6.42 -21.78 -10.87
N ARG A 73 5.60 -20.74 -11.03
CA ARG A 73 4.77 -20.13 -9.99
C ARG A 73 3.29 -20.30 -10.33
N PRO A 74 2.39 -20.20 -9.33
CA PRO A 74 0.94 -20.30 -9.56
C PRO A 74 0.38 -18.99 -10.15
N ILE A 75 0.93 -18.55 -11.28
CA ILE A 75 0.50 -17.37 -12.02
C ILE A 75 -0.35 -17.86 -13.20
N PRO A 76 -1.64 -17.51 -13.29
CA PRO A 76 -2.46 -17.92 -14.43
C PRO A 76 -1.98 -17.22 -15.70
N LEU A 77 -2.32 -17.77 -16.86
CA LEU A 77 -2.11 -17.08 -18.14
C LEU A 77 -3.41 -16.47 -18.65
N PRO A 78 -3.34 -15.38 -19.41
CA PRO A 78 -4.45 -14.91 -20.22
C PRO A 78 -5.04 -16.03 -21.07
N GLU A 79 -6.36 -16.06 -21.23
CA GLU A 79 -7.02 -17.01 -22.12
C GLU A 79 -6.47 -16.86 -23.55
N GLY A 80 -6.17 -18.00 -24.19
CA GLY A 80 -5.58 -18.03 -25.54
C GLY A 80 -4.05 -17.89 -25.58
N TYR A 81 -3.39 -17.66 -24.44
CA TYR A 81 -1.93 -17.57 -24.36
C TYR A 81 -1.30 -18.84 -23.78
N THR A 82 -0.12 -19.18 -24.28
CA THR A 82 0.79 -20.13 -23.65
C THR A 82 2.05 -19.39 -23.19
N TRP A 83 2.89 -20.06 -22.39
CA TRP A 83 4.19 -19.50 -22.02
C TRP A 83 5.10 -19.21 -23.22
N ASP A 84 4.86 -19.85 -24.37
CA ASP A 84 5.59 -19.58 -25.61
C ASP A 84 5.20 -18.24 -26.26
N ASN A 85 4.17 -17.56 -25.74
CA ASN A 85 3.74 -16.24 -26.20
C ASN A 85 4.21 -15.09 -25.29
N ILE A 86 4.86 -15.41 -24.17
CA ILE A 86 5.18 -14.45 -23.11
C ILE A 86 6.70 -14.29 -22.99
N SER A 87 7.20 -13.06 -23.01
CA SER A 87 8.60 -12.77 -22.69
C SER A 87 8.80 -12.60 -21.18
N TYR A 88 7.97 -11.77 -20.56
CA TYR A 88 8.06 -11.39 -19.16
C TYR A 88 6.69 -11.31 -18.48
N VAL A 89 6.70 -11.49 -17.15
CA VAL A 89 5.55 -11.26 -16.26
C VAL A 89 5.88 -10.13 -15.30
N ILE A 90 4.98 -9.13 -15.24
CA ILE A 90 5.05 -7.99 -14.33
C ILE A 90 4.19 -8.29 -13.10
N GLY A 91 4.80 -8.38 -11.92
CA GLY A 91 4.12 -8.76 -10.69
C GLY A 91 3.87 -10.28 -10.59
N GLY A 92 2.70 -10.69 -10.10
CA GLY A 92 2.38 -12.10 -9.85
C GLY A 92 2.85 -12.63 -8.48
N TYR A 93 2.96 -11.74 -7.50
CA TYR A 93 3.21 -12.09 -6.09
C TYR A 93 1.97 -11.92 -5.19
N LYS A 94 1.37 -10.71 -5.14
CA LYS A 94 0.27 -10.41 -4.20
C LYS A 94 -0.93 -9.70 -4.82
N TRP A 95 -0.73 -8.60 -5.56
CA TRP A 95 -1.85 -7.80 -6.08
C TRP A 95 -2.26 -8.23 -7.48
N LYS A 96 -1.37 -8.06 -8.46
CA LYS A 96 -1.68 -8.24 -9.88
C LYS A 96 -0.57 -8.92 -10.63
N SER A 97 -0.92 -9.65 -11.68
CA SER A 97 0.00 -10.04 -12.75
C SER A 97 -0.44 -9.41 -14.07
N ARG A 98 0.57 -9.00 -14.85
CA ARG A 98 0.44 -8.56 -16.25
C ARG A 98 1.54 -9.23 -17.06
N TYR A 99 1.40 -9.22 -18.37
CA TYR A 99 2.22 -10.03 -19.26
C TYR A 99 2.76 -9.16 -20.38
N MET A 100 3.92 -9.53 -20.90
CA MET A 100 4.53 -8.92 -22.06
C MET A 100 4.60 -9.95 -23.19
N ASP A 101 4.28 -9.52 -24.41
CA ASP A 101 4.43 -10.36 -25.61
C ASP A 101 5.90 -10.65 -25.93
N LEU A 102 6.15 -11.44 -26.98
CA LEU A 102 7.51 -11.80 -27.39
C LEU A 102 8.35 -10.63 -27.91
N ASP A 103 7.73 -9.51 -28.28
CA ASP A 103 8.40 -8.27 -28.69
C ASP A 103 8.63 -7.33 -27.49
N GLY A 104 8.21 -7.73 -26.29
CA GLY A 104 8.40 -7.00 -25.05
C GLY A 104 7.36 -5.90 -24.79
N TYR A 105 6.27 -5.84 -25.55
CA TYR A 105 5.18 -4.90 -25.26
C TYR A 105 4.24 -5.49 -24.21
N ILE A 106 3.70 -4.62 -23.34
CA ILE A 106 2.71 -5.03 -22.35
C ILE A 106 1.41 -5.38 -23.07
N LEU A 107 0.83 -6.54 -22.77
CA LEU A 107 -0.51 -6.90 -23.23
C LEU A 107 -1.53 -5.95 -22.61
N THR A 108 -2.38 -5.34 -23.43
CA THR A 108 -3.29 -4.29 -23.01
C THR A 108 -4.75 -4.69 -23.03
N GLN A 109 -5.17 -5.44 -24.06
CA GLN A 109 -6.57 -5.81 -24.25
C GLN A 109 -6.72 -7.26 -24.70
N ASP A 110 -7.93 -7.81 -24.58
CA ASP A 110 -8.30 -9.17 -25.01
C ASP A 110 -8.25 -9.41 -26.53
N GLY A 111 -7.72 -8.46 -27.30
CA GLY A 111 -7.44 -8.58 -28.73
C GLY A 111 -8.68 -8.41 -29.60
N ASP A 112 -9.67 -9.29 -29.44
CA ASP A 112 -10.91 -9.31 -30.21
C ASP A 112 -12.16 -8.79 -29.46
N GLY A 113 -12.02 -8.38 -28.20
CA GLY A 113 -13.12 -7.86 -27.39
C GLY A 113 -14.11 -8.93 -26.91
N THR A 114 -13.88 -10.21 -27.18
CA THR A 114 -14.88 -11.27 -26.99
C THR A 114 -14.93 -11.81 -25.56
N LEU A 115 -13.92 -11.54 -24.74
CA LEU A 115 -13.82 -12.08 -23.38
C LEU A 115 -14.55 -11.22 -22.35
N GLY A 116 -15.06 -10.06 -22.75
CA GLY A 116 -16.09 -9.25 -22.07
C GLY A 116 -15.63 -8.55 -20.77
N ASN A 117 -14.85 -9.23 -19.94
CA ASN A 117 -14.31 -8.72 -18.68
C ASN A 117 -12.82 -8.32 -18.81
N GLY A 118 -12.24 -8.41 -20.01
CA GLY A 118 -10.81 -8.24 -20.28
C GLY A 118 -9.97 -9.46 -19.90
N ASN A 119 -8.71 -9.49 -20.35
CA ASN A 119 -7.89 -10.71 -20.32
C ASN A 119 -6.38 -10.48 -20.07
N THR A 120 -5.94 -9.25 -19.80
CA THR A 120 -4.49 -8.93 -19.79
C THR A 120 -3.91 -8.59 -18.42
N GLN A 121 -4.77 -8.38 -17.43
CA GLN A 121 -4.40 -8.15 -16.04
C GLN A 121 -5.24 -9.01 -15.10
N TYR A 122 -4.56 -9.87 -14.34
CA TYR A 122 -5.18 -10.73 -13.35
C TYR A 122 -5.07 -10.13 -11.94
N ASN A 123 -6.17 -10.12 -11.20
CA ASN A 123 -6.21 -9.76 -9.80
C ASN A 123 -6.05 -11.02 -8.93
N ASN A 124 -4.98 -11.09 -8.14
CA ASN A 124 -4.65 -12.28 -7.35
C ASN A 124 -5.52 -12.42 -6.08
N PHE A 125 -6.21 -11.36 -5.64
CA PHE A 125 -7.15 -11.44 -4.52
C PHE A 125 -8.51 -11.96 -4.95
N THR A 126 -9.04 -11.46 -6.07
CA THR A 126 -10.41 -11.79 -6.50
C THR A 126 -10.47 -12.92 -7.52
N GLY A 127 -9.33 -13.28 -8.11
CA GLY A 127 -9.26 -14.24 -9.21
C GLY A 127 -9.89 -13.74 -10.51
N GLN A 128 -10.11 -12.42 -10.63
CA GLN A 128 -10.77 -11.80 -11.77
C GLN A 128 -9.77 -11.24 -12.77
N TRP A 129 -10.17 -11.29 -14.04
CA TRP A 129 -9.47 -10.64 -15.14
C TRP A 129 -10.02 -9.24 -15.42
N SER A 130 -9.16 -8.41 -16.00
CA SER A 130 -9.42 -7.05 -16.46
C SER A 130 -8.47 -6.74 -17.61
N ASP A 131 -8.82 -5.78 -18.45
CA ASP A 131 -7.87 -5.21 -19.40
C ASP A 131 -6.99 -4.15 -18.72
N TYR A 132 -5.78 -3.99 -19.25
CA TYR A 132 -4.81 -3.01 -18.79
C TYR A 132 -4.54 -1.98 -19.89
N ASN A 133 -4.91 -0.73 -19.68
CA ASN A 133 -4.85 0.29 -20.74
C ASN A 133 -5.62 -0.17 -22.00
N ALA A 134 -6.87 -0.61 -21.81
CA ALA A 134 -7.76 -1.12 -22.86
C ALA A 134 -7.99 -0.16 -24.04
N ASN A 135 -7.56 1.10 -23.93
CA ASN A 135 -7.60 2.09 -25.00
C ASN A 135 -6.39 2.01 -25.95
N LEU A 136 -5.44 1.10 -25.71
CA LEU A 136 -4.24 0.88 -26.53
C LEU A 136 -4.29 -0.51 -27.15
N GLU A 137 -3.87 -0.62 -28.41
CA GLU A 137 -3.75 -1.92 -29.09
C GLU A 137 -2.62 -2.76 -28.50
N ASN A 138 -2.76 -4.09 -28.51
CA ASN A 138 -1.66 -5.00 -28.16
C ASN A 138 -0.46 -4.75 -29.08
N GLY A 139 0.75 -4.91 -28.55
CA GLY A 139 1.99 -4.61 -29.28
C GLY A 139 2.35 -3.12 -29.35
N THR A 140 1.63 -2.24 -28.62
CA THR A 140 1.89 -0.78 -28.67
C THR A 140 2.24 -0.14 -27.33
N LYS A 141 1.94 -0.79 -26.19
CA LYS A 141 2.26 -0.25 -24.87
C LYS A 141 3.68 -0.69 -24.45
N PRO A 142 4.68 0.19 -24.49
CA PRO A 142 6.02 -0.19 -24.08
C PRO A 142 6.12 -0.39 -22.57
N TYR A 143 7.12 -1.16 -22.18
CA TYR A 143 7.59 -1.28 -20.82
C TYR A 143 8.65 -0.22 -20.52
N ASP A 144 8.22 0.76 -19.72
CA ASP A 144 8.99 1.88 -19.17
C ASP A 144 9.00 1.85 -17.63
N CYS A 145 8.45 0.78 -17.03
CA CYS A 145 8.23 0.65 -15.59
C CYS A 145 9.48 0.16 -14.83
N GLY A 146 10.62 0.02 -15.52
CA GLY A 146 11.79 -0.68 -15.00
C GLY A 146 12.42 -0.01 -13.78
N ARG A 147 12.31 1.32 -13.63
CA ARG A 147 12.81 2.07 -12.47
C ARG A 147 12.37 1.47 -11.13
N CYS A 148 11.13 0.98 -11.05
CA CYS A 148 10.55 0.46 -9.82
C CYS A 148 10.36 -1.07 -9.80
N HIS A 149 10.59 -1.73 -10.95
CA HIS A 149 10.27 -3.15 -11.14
C HIS A 149 11.49 -4.01 -11.52
N THR A 150 12.67 -3.40 -11.66
CA THR A 150 13.93 -4.07 -12.01
C THR A 150 15.08 -3.53 -11.17
N THR A 151 16.22 -4.21 -11.22
CA THR A 151 17.46 -3.79 -10.59
C THR A 151 18.41 -3.23 -11.63
N GLY A 152 18.93 -2.03 -11.39
CA GLY A 152 19.89 -1.38 -12.29
C GLY A 152 19.27 -0.92 -13.61
N TRP A 153 18.03 -0.42 -13.59
CA TRP A 153 17.36 0.12 -14.77
C TRP A 153 18.15 1.28 -15.39
N VAL A 154 18.34 1.22 -16.70
CA VAL A 154 18.86 2.31 -17.52
C VAL A 154 17.87 2.53 -18.66
N GLU A 155 17.19 3.67 -18.62
CA GLU A 155 16.24 4.08 -19.66
C GLU A 155 16.95 4.22 -21.01
N ASN A 156 16.29 3.76 -22.08
CA ASN A 156 16.76 4.02 -23.44
C ASN A 156 16.15 5.32 -23.97
N PRO A 157 16.94 6.40 -24.17
CA PRO A 157 16.43 7.65 -24.70
C PRO A 157 16.07 7.57 -26.19
N ASP A 158 16.52 6.53 -26.91
CA ASP A 158 16.17 6.26 -28.30
C ASP A 158 15.74 4.80 -28.48
N PRO A 159 14.43 4.48 -28.26
CA PRO A 159 13.93 3.11 -28.35
C PRO A 159 13.98 2.52 -29.77
N THR A 160 14.37 3.32 -30.79
CA THR A 160 14.62 2.80 -32.14
C THR A 160 15.99 2.12 -32.27
N ASP A 161 16.93 2.44 -31.39
CA ASP A 161 18.18 1.70 -31.22
C ASP A 161 17.98 0.55 -30.22
N LEU A 162 17.70 -0.64 -30.75
CA LEU A 162 17.44 -1.84 -29.95
C LEU A 162 18.63 -2.28 -29.10
N SER A 163 19.85 -1.77 -29.33
CA SER A 163 21.00 -2.09 -28.47
C SER A 163 20.85 -1.52 -27.05
N GLY A 164 20.01 -0.48 -26.89
CA GLY A 164 19.60 0.07 -25.60
C GLY A 164 18.37 -0.60 -24.98
N ASN A 165 17.80 -1.62 -25.63
CA ASN A 165 16.63 -2.35 -25.13
C ASN A 165 17.03 -3.71 -24.57
N GLN A 166 16.43 -4.10 -23.45
CA GLN A 166 16.63 -5.42 -22.86
C GLN A 166 16.30 -6.52 -23.87
N ASP A 167 17.21 -7.49 -23.99
CA ASP A 167 17.08 -8.63 -24.91
C ASP A 167 16.86 -8.23 -26.39
N MET A 168 17.21 -6.99 -26.77
CA MET A 168 16.91 -6.37 -28.07
C MET A 168 15.42 -6.31 -28.41
N LEU A 169 14.55 -6.34 -27.40
CA LEU A 169 13.10 -6.33 -27.57
C LEU A 169 12.59 -4.90 -27.80
N PRO A 170 11.89 -4.60 -28.90
CA PRO A 170 11.43 -3.23 -29.21
C PRO A 170 10.50 -2.65 -28.15
N GLY A 171 9.73 -3.48 -27.45
CA GLY A 171 8.79 -3.04 -26.42
C GLY A 171 9.41 -2.72 -25.07
N ILE A 172 10.69 -3.02 -24.82
CA ILE A 172 11.36 -2.70 -23.55
C ILE A 172 12.26 -1.47 -23.71
N HIS A 173 11.80 -0.32 -23.24
CA HIS A 173 12.48 0.97 -23.45
C HIS A 173 13.62 1.23 -22.44
N GLY A 174 14.52 0.26 -22.32
CA GLY A 174 15.67 0.32 -21.42
C GLY A 174 16.29 -1.05 -21.18
N THR A 175 17.39 -1.06 -20.45
CA THR A 175 18.09 -2.27 -20.00
C THR A 175 18.07 -2.37 -18.48
N PHE A 176 18.29 -3.56 -17.95
CA PHE A 176 18.44 -3.77 -16.52
C PHE A 176 19.42 -4.90 -16.23
N PHE A 177 19.97 -4.92 -15.02
CA PHE A 177 20.81 -6.01 -14.57
C PHE A 177 19.98 -7.27 -14.29
N ALA A 178 18.89 -7.13 -13.53
CA ALA A 178 18.02 -8.24 -13.16
C ALA A 178 16.55 -7.80 -13.08
N GLY A 179 15.63 -8.71 -13.41
CA GLY A 179 14.21 -8.53 -13.16
C GLY A 179 13.91 -8.51 -11.66
N GLY A 180 12.95 -7.69 -11.22
CA GLY A 180 12.64 -7.53 -9.80
C GLY A 180 13.61 -6.63 -9.04
N ILE A 181 13.26 -6.32 -7.79
CA ILE A 181 14.08 -5.57 -6.86
C ILE A 181 14.96 -6.55 -6.08
N GLN A 182 16.21 -6.65 -6.52
CA GLN A 182 17.26 -7.51 -5.98
C GLN A 182 18.09 -6.77 -4.93
N CYS A 183 19.01 -7.46 -4.25
CA CYS A 183 19.86 -6.89 -3.20
C CYS A 183 20.59 -5.62 -3.67
N GLN A 184 21.10 -5.64 -4.91
CA GLN A 184 21.89 -4.58 -5.52
C GLN A 184 21.07 -3.33 -5.84
N ALA A 185 19.74 -3.42 -5.88
CA ALA A 185 18.87 -2.26 -6.07
C ALA A 185 18.98 -1.29 -4.86
N CYS A 186 19.23 -1.82 -3.67
CA CYS A 186 19.33 -1.03 -2.44
C CYS A 186 20.77 -0.92 -1.92
N HIS A 187 21.60 -1.96 -2.10
CA HIS A 187 22.98 -2.00 -1.62
C HIS A 187 24.02 -1.60 -2.66
N GLY A 188 23.60 -1.39 -3.91
CA GLY A 188 24.49 -1.15 -5.03
C GLY A 188 25.36 -2.36 -5.38
N THR A 189 26.41 -2.09 -6.16
CA THR A 189 27.28 -3.09 -6.79
C THR A 189 28.62 -3.30 -6.12
N SER A 190 29.04 -2.34 -5.29
CA SER A 190 30.37 -2.33 -4.69
C SER A 190 30.34 -3.01 -3.31
N HIS A 191 31.14 -4.08 -3.14
CA HIS A 191 31.26 -4.78 -1.86
C HIS A 191 32.71 -4.90 -1.39
N PRO A 192 33.16 -3.99 -0.49
CA PRO A 192 34.12 -4.37 0.55
C PRO A 192 33.87 -3.65 1.89
N GLY A 193 33.61 -4.42 2.96
CA GLY A 193 33.81 -4.02 4.37
C GLY A 193 32.88 -2.95 4.95
N ASN A 194 32.21 -2.16 4.11
CA ASN A 194 31.13 -1.24 4.43
C ASN A 194 30.16 -1.29 3.25
N ILE A 195 29.21 -2.23 3.29
CA ILE A 195 27.99 -2.06 2.50
C ILE A 195 27.42 -0.72 2.98
N PRO A 196 27.16 0.27 2.11
CA PRO A 196 26.42 1.45 2.53
C PRO A 196 25.14 0.93 3.17
N ALA A 197 24.95 1.20 4.46
CA ALA A 197 23.61 1.18 5.00
C ALA A 197 22.78 2.05 4.05
N MET A 198 21.59 1.58 3.64
CA MET A 198 20.69 2.42 2.86
C MET A 198 20.67 3.80 3.52
N ASP A 199 21.14 4.82 2.80
CA ASP A 199 21.10 6.17 3.33
C ASP A 199 19.66 6.68 3.33
N GLU A 200 19.48 7.70 4.16
CA GLU A 200 18.25 8.35 4.56
C GLU A 200 17.33 8.56 3.35
N THR A 201 16.12 7.98 3.38
CA THR A 201 15.08 8.03 2.31
C THR A 201 15.43 7.48 0.92
N GLY A 202 16.71 7.35 0.56
CA GLY A 202 17.22 7.23 -0.81
C GLY A 202 17.00 5.91 -1.55
N GLY A 203 16.57 4.82 -0.89
CA GLY A 203 16.26 3.56 -1.59
C GLY A 203 14.77 3.20 -1.67
N CYS A 204 13.97 3.65 -0.69
CA CYS A 204 12.53 3.36 -0.69
C CYS A 204 11.78 4.34 -1.58
N ALA A 205 12.11 5.63 -1.47
CA ALA A 205 11.46 6.71 -2.20
C ALA A 205 11.69 6.64 -3.71
N ASP A 206 12.70 5.89 -4.18
CA ASP A 206 12.90 5.68 -5.62
C ASP A 206 11.74 4.93 -6.28
N CYS A 207 11.04 4.10 -5.52
CA CYS A 207 9.99 3.23 -6.02
C CYS A 207 8.62 3.49 -5.37
N HIS A 208 8.60 3.89 -4.10
CA HIS A 208 7.39 4.09 -3.29
C HIS A 208 6.90 5.54 -3.31
N ILE A 209 7.15 6.24 -4.41
CA ILE A 209 6.71 7.61 -4.67
C ILE A 209 5.97 7.67 -6.00
N ARG A 210 5.11 8.67 -6.16
CA ARG A 210 4.64 9.08 -7.47
C ARG A 210 4.52 10.59 -7.57
N GLY A 211 4.96 11.13 -8.70
CA GLY A 211 4.90 12.56 -8.94
C GLY A 211 5.77 13.34 -7.96
N ASP A 212 5.27 14.50 -7.52
CA ASP A 212 5.96 15.34 -6.56
C ASP A 212 5.79 14.82 -5.13
N ALA A 213 6.86 14.86 -4.33
CA ALA A 213 6.90 14.34 -2.96
C ALA A 213 5.85 14.96 -2.03
N ASN A 214 5.43 16.21 -2.29
CA ASN A 214 4.45 16.94 -1.47
C ASN A 214 3.01 16.80 -2.01
N THR A 215 2.79 15.94 -3.00
CA THR A 215 1.47 15.63 -3.54
C THR A 215 1.18 14.15 -3.37
N ILE A 216 -0.04 13.79 -3.00
CA ILE A 216 -0.45 12.39 -2.84
C ILE A 216 -1.54 12.10 -3.88
N PRO A 217 -1.19 11.47 -5.01
CA PRO A 217 -2.17 11.14 -6.04
C PRO A 217 -3.33 10.26 -5.52
N ALA A 218 -4.55 10.63 -5.91
CA ALA A 218 -5.76 9.89 -5.62
C ALA A 218 -6.51 9.57 -6.92
N SER A 219 -7.35 8.52 -6.88
CA SER A 219 -8.28 8.24 -7.97
C SER A 219 -9.37 7.25 -7.54
N GLY A 220 -10.62 7.63 -7.83
CA GLY A 220 -11.79 6.80 -7.57
C GLY A 220 -11.96 6.50 -6.08
N GLY A 221 -11.80 7.55 -5.24
CA GLY A 221 -12.00 7.52 -3.80
C GLY A 221 -10.89 6.82 -3.00
N PHE A 222 -9.66 6.74 -3.51
CA PHE A 222 -8.53 6.13 -2.80
C PHE A 222 -7.21 6.81 -3.17
N VAL A 223 -6.25 6.77 -2.24
CA VAL A 223 -4.83 6.97 -2.57
C VAL A 223 -4.39 5.91 -3.59
N ARG A 224 -3.52 6.27 -4.54
CA ARG A 224 -3.15 5.37 -5.62
C ARG A 224 -1.96 4.49 -5.24
N HIS A 225 -2.13 3.18 -5.43
CA HIS A 225 -1.04 2.19 -5.48
C HIS A 225 -0.12 2.14 -4.24
N HIS A 226 1.16 2.51 -4.40
CA HIS A 226 2.23 2.34 -3.40
C HIS A 226 2.96 3.68 -3.26
N GLU A 227 2.20 4.71 -2.91
CA GLU A 227 2.67 6.10 -2.76
C GLU A 227 3.01 6.41 -1.28
N GLN A 228 3.45 5.38 -0.54
CA GLN A 228 3.68 5.47 0.91
C GLN A 228 4.67 6.58 1.28
N TYR A 229 5.62 6.91 0.39
CA TYR A 229 6.55 8.01 0.65
C TYR A 229 5.84 9.37 0.65
N ASN A 230 4.96 9.64 -0.32
CA ASN A 230 4.16 10.86 -0.37
C ASN A 230 3.26 10.97 0.89
N GLU A 231 2.59 9.87 1.23
CA GLU A 231 1.71 9.77 2.42
C GLU A 231 2.45 10.04 3.73
N HIS A 232 3.63 9.43 3.89
CA HIS A 232 4.44 9.51 5.11
C HIS A 232 4.98 10.92 5.35
N LEU A 233 5.40 11.63 4.30
CA LEU A 233 5.85 13.02 4.41
C LEU A 233 4.74 13.99 4.87
N ALA A 234 3.49 13.72 4.45
CA ALA A 234 2.32 14.49 4.87
C ALA A 234 1.81 14.11 6.28
N SER A 235 2.56 13.30 7.03
CA SER A 235 2.08 12.70 8.27
C SER A 235 2.90 13.07 9.50
N PRO A 236 2.43 12.76 10.74
CA PRO A 236 3.17 13.04 11.98
C PRO A 236 4.53 12.34 12.07
N HIS A 237 4.69 11.20 11.40
CA HIS A 237 5.93 10.42 11.40
C HIS A 237 6.93 10.80 10.31
N ALA A 238 6.71 11.91 9.59
CA ALA A 238 7.57 12.35 8.48
C ALA A 238 9.07 12.50 8.83
N ALA A 239 9.41 12.65 10.12
CA ALA A 239 10.80 12.72 10.58
C ALA A 239 11.50 11.34 10.68
N PHE A 240 10.74 10.24 10.63
CA PHE A 240 11.28 8.88 10.64
C PHE A 240 11.50 8.36 9.21
N ASN A 241 12.43 7.42 9.08
CA ASN A 241 12.65 6.66 7.86
C ASN A 241 11.73 5.43 7.81
N CYS A 242 11.45 4.93 6.60
CA CYS A 242 10.70 3.69 6.41
C CYS A 242 11.34 2.51 7.18
N SER A 243 12.67 2.47 7.21
CA SER A 243 13.46 1.45 7.89
C SER A 243 13.50 1.62 9.41
N ASP A 244 13.02 2.72 9.98
CA ASP A 244 12.89 2.84 11.44
C ASP A 244 11.79 1.90 11.94
N CYS A 245 10.73 1.74 11.14
CA CYS A 245 9.62 0.83 11.43
C CYS A 245 9.76 -0.54 10.78
N HIS A 246 10.19 -0.59 9.51
CA HIS A 246 10.20 -1.80 8.70
C HIS A 246 11.59 -2.44 8.60
N ASN A 247 11.64 -3.77 8.68
CA ASN A 247 12.74 -4.57 8.19
C ASN A 247 12.63 -4.68 6.65
N PRO A 248 13.55 -4.08 5.88
CA PRO A 248 13.44 -4.00 4.43
C PRO A 248 13.59 -5.36 3.71
N HIS A 249 14.08 -6.40 4.40
CA HIS A 249 14.21 -7.73 3.83
C HIS A 249 12.93 -8.55 3.97
N LYS A 250 12.10 -8.27 4.98
CA LYS A 250 10.90 -9.05 5.25
C LYS A 250 9.75 -8.59 4.35
N LYS A 251 8.84 -9.52 4.04
CA LYS A 251 7.56 -9.19 3.41
C LYS A 251 6.76 -8.23 4.30
N GLY A 252 6.00 -7.34 3.68
CA GLY A 252 5.35 -6.21 4.34
C GLY A 252 4.56 -6.60 5.60
N GLU A 253 3.83 -7.71 5.55
CA GLU A 253 2.98 -8.22 6.63
C GLU A 253 3.75 -8.61 7.90
N PHE A 254 5.06 -8.85 7.81
CA PHE A 254 5.90 -9.28 8.94
C PHE A 254 7.15 -8.42 9.06
N SER A 255 7.11 -7.21 8.49
CA SER A 255 8.26 -6.33 8.42
C SER A 255 8.38 -5.39 9.60
N ILE A 256 7.32 -5.16 10.39
CA ILE A 256 7.40 -4.29 11.57
C ILE A 256 8.40 -4.85 12.58
N LYS A 257 9.32 -3.99 13.02
CA LYS A 257 10.30 -4.32 14.05
C LYS A 257 9.65 -4.24 15.43
N GLU A 258 10.08 -5.10 16.35
CA GLU A 258 9.64 -5.04 17.76
C GLU A 258 9.87 -3.66 18.40
N SER A 259 10.93 -2.95 17.99
CA SER A 259 11.23 -1.58 18.45
C SER A 259 10.32 -0.49 17.90
N ALA A 260 9.40 -0.83 16.99
CA ALA A 260 8.52 0.10 16.30
C ALA A 260 7.05 -0.34 16.34
N GLU A 261 6.73 -1.31 17.21
CA GLU A 261 5.35 -1.72 17.45
C GLU A 261 4.54 -0.56 18.04
N CYS A 262 3.38 -0.30 17.43
CA CYS A 262 2.48 0.77 17.84
C CYS A 262 2.06 0.59 19.31
N GLY A 263 2.02 1.68 20.07
CA GLY A 263 1.63 1.64 21.48
C GLY A 263 2.64 1.00 22.44
N VAL A 264 3.68 0.32 21.97
CA VAL A 264 4.70 -0.29 22.85
C VAL A 264 5.91 0.63 22.99
N ALA A 265 6.55 1.01 21.88
CA ALA A 265 7.84 1.69 21.91
C ALA A 265 7.74 3.23 22.06
N CYS A 266 6.71 3.86 21.49
CA CYS A 266 6.64 5.33 21.38
C CYS A 266 5.43 5.97 22.05
N HIS A 267 4.27 5.31 22.05
CA HIS A 267 3.00 5.87 22.52
C HIS A 267 2.36 5.04 23.64
N SER A 268 3.17 4.53 24.57
CA SER A 268 2.72 3.67 25.68
C SER A 268 1.67 4.30 26.59
N GLY A 269 1.70 5.62 26.76
CA GLY A 269 0.63 6.33 27.46
C GLY A 269 -0.74 6.24 26.76
N ILE A 270 -0.74 6.24 25.42
CA ILE A 270 -1.97 6.06 24.62
C ILE A 270 -2.41 4.60 24.64
N ALA A 271 -1.47 3.66 24.61
CA ALA A 271 -1.78 2.24 24.75
C ALA A 271 -2.43 1.92 26.10
N ALA A 272 -1.98 2.56 27.18
CA ALA A 272 -2.58 2.40 28.50
C ALA A 272 -4.06 2.84 28.53
N SER A 273 -4.38 4.02 27.99
CA SER A 273 -5.78 4.47 27.89
C SER A 273 -6.59 3.62 26.91
N TYR A 274 -5.97 3.16 25.83
CA TYR A 274 -6.64 2.33 24.83
C TYR A 274 -7.03 0.96 25.39
N ALA A 275 -6.20 0.38 26.25
CA ALA A 275 -6.43 -0.90 26.92
C ALA A 275 -7.68 -0.89 27.84
N GLU A 276 -8.22 0.28 28.15
CA GLU A 276 -9.46 0.45 28.93
C GLU A 276 -10.70 0.56 28.03
N THR A 277 -10.55 0.54 26.70
CA THR A 277 -11.67 0.66 25.75
C THR A 277 -12.20 -0.70 25.31
N SER A 278 -13.48 -0.77 24.95
CA SER A 278 -14.07 -1.99 24.38
C SER A 278 -13.41 -2.42 23.07
N MET A 279 -12.83 -1.49 22.30
CA MET A 279 -12.11 -1.82 21.06
C MET A 279 -10.90 -2.71 21.33
N TYR A 280 -10.20 -2.48 22.44
CA TYR A 280 -9.09 -3.35 22.85
C TYR A 280 -9.57 -4.77 23.18
N ASP A 281 -10.72 -4.92 23.85
CA ASP A 281 -11.31 -6.23 24.18
C ASP A 281 -11.71 -7.04 22.93
N TYR A 282 -11.91 -6.37 21.79
CA TYR A 282 -12.23 -6.99 20.51
C TYR A 282 -11.00 -7.16 19.59
N ASP A 283 -9.78 -7.05 20.14
CA ASP A 283 -8.51 -7.17 19.42
C ASP A 283 -8.35 -6.17 18.26
N VAL A 284 -8.99 -4.99 18.35
CA VAL A 284 -8.73 -3.90 17.41
C VAL A 284 -7.34 -3.33 17.70
N THR A 285 -6.57 -3.07 16.66
CA THR A 285 -5.18 -2.61 16.75
C THR A 285 -5.05 -1.11 16.44
N CYS A 286 -3.88 -0.51 16.67
CA CYS A 286 -3.67 0.90 16.34
C CYS A 286 -3.76 1.13 14.83
N GLU A 287 -3.19 0.22 14.05
CA GLU A 287 -3.13 0.23 12.59
C GLU A 287 -4.53 0.15 11.97
N ASP A 288 -5.49 -0.44 12.68
CA ASP A 288 -6.86 -0.55 12.22
C ASP A 288 -7.53 0.80 11.98
N CYS A 289 -7.24 1.78 12.84
CA CYS A 289 -7.80 3.13 12.74
C CYS A 289 -6.80 4.13 12.15
N HIS A 290 -5.51 4.00 12.46
CA HIS A 290 -4.46 4.95 12.07
C HIS A 290 -3.70 4.55 10.81
N MET A 291 -3.85 3.32 10.31
CA MET A 291 -3.33 2.90 9.01
C MET A 291 -4.37 2.09 8.24
N PRO A 292 -5.63 2.56 8.13
CA PRO A 292 -6.68 1.79 7.49
C PRO A 292 -6.36 1.65 6.00
N TYR A 293 -7.10 0.76 5.34
CA TYR A 293 -6.94 0.52 3.92
C TYR A 293 -7.51 1.67 3.07
N ALA A 294 -6.95 2.88 3.15
CA ALA A 294 -7.35 4.05 2.34
C ALA A 294 -6.64 4.11 0.97
N THR A 295 -5.78 3.13 0.67
CA THR A 295 -5.01 3.05 -0.57
C THR A 295 -5.48 1.86 -1.43
N LYS A 296 -5.58 2.07 -2.75
CA LYS A 296 -6.00 1.06 -3.73
C LYS A 296 -4.90 0.79 -4.76
N SER A 297 -4.33 -0.40 -4.70
CA SER A 297 -3.39 -0.95 -5.66
C SER A 297 -4.10 -1.75 -6.75
N ALA A 298 -4.97 -2.70 -6.39
CA ALA A 298 -5.67 -3.58 -7.33
C ALA A 298 -7.20 -3.45 -7.26
N LYS A 299 -7.80 -3.50 -6.07
CA LYS A 299 -9.25 -3.56 -5.90
C LYS A 299 -9.69 -2.89 -4.60
N ALA A 300 -10.84 -2.23 -4.65
CA ALA A 300 -11.58 -1.85 -3.44
C ALA A 300 -12.23 -3.10 -2.85
N LEU A 301 -11.91 -3.41 -1.60
CA LEU A 301 -12.35 -4.64 -0.93
C LEU A 301 -13.60 -4.41 -0.08
N GLY A 302 -13.85 -3.18 0.34
CA GLY A 302 -14.99 -2.83 1.20
C GLY A 302 -16.28 -2.51 0.46
N PRO A 303 -17.44 -2.57 1.17
CA PRO A 303 -18.68 -2.01 0.65
C PRO A 303 -18.60 -0.49 0.53
N GLU A 304 -19.52 0.06 -0.26
CA GLU A 304 -19.83 1.48 -0.29
C GLU A 304 -20.99 1.76 0.66
N ILE A 305 -20.82 2.75 1.53
CA ILE A 305 -21.83 3.22 2.49
C ILE A 305 -22.07 4.69 2.21
N ASP A 306 -23.31 5.04 1.88
CA ASP A 306 -23.73 6.42 1.56
C ASP A 306 -22.85 7.10 0.50
N GLY A 307 -22.40 6.33 -0.50
CA GLY A 307 -21.52 6.82 -1.58
C GLY A 307 -20.03 6.77 -1.25
N ASN A 308 -19.65 6.42 -0.02
CA ASN A 308 -18.27 6.37 0.43
C ASN A 308 -17.76 4.93 0.49
N GLN A 309 -16.62 4.69 -0.15
CA GLN A 309 -15.93 3.41 -0.05
C GLN A 309 -15.30 3.26 1.34
N THR A 310 -15.36 2.05 1.89
CA THR A 310 -14.88 1.80 3.25
C THR A 310 -13.44 1.28 3.31
N HIS A 311 -12.96 0.58 2.28
CA HIS A 311 -11.55 0.18 2.20
C HIS A 311 -11.07 -0.35 0.83
N GLY A 312 -9.80 -0.07 0.55
CA GLY A 312 -8.96 -0.54 -0.54
C GLY A 312 -8.26 -1.85 -0.20
N ASP A 313 -7.01 -2.00 -0.65
CA ASP A 313 -6.20 -3.22 -0.50
C ASP A 313 -4.74 -2.95 -0.10
N VAL A 314 -4.43 -1.70 0.27
CA VAL A 314 -3.14 -1.26 0.82
C VAL A 314 -3.42 -0.34 2.02
N MET A 315 -2.71 -0.57 3.12
CA MET A 315 -2.74 0.31 4.30
C MET A 315 -2.11 1.66 3.99
N THR A 316 -2.79 2.73 4.36
CA THR A 316 -2.27 4.09 4.24
C THR A 316 -1.16 4.36 5.25
N HIS A 317 -0.24 5.25 4.90
CA HIS A 317 0.74 5.82 5.83
C HIS A 317 0.37 7.24 6.25
N ILE A 318 -0.93 7.55 6.19
CA ILE A 318 -1.53 8.76 6.77
C ILE A 318 -2.09 8.40 8.15
N PHE A 319 -1.42 8.86 9.20
CA PHE A 319 -1.71 8.41 10.58
C PHE A 319 -2.76 9.26 11.30
N SER A 320 -2.92 10.52 10.92
CA SER A 320 -3.90 11.40 11.55
C SER A 320 -5.31 11.04 11.08
N ILE A 321 -6.29 11.13 11.98
CA ILE A 321 -7.70 10.91 11.65
C ILE A 321 -8.41 12.26 11.68
N ASP A 322 -9.23 12.52 10.66
CA ASP A 322 -10.20 13.61 10.66
C ASP A 322 -11.52 13.10 11.25
N THR A 323 -11.94 13.71 12.36
CA THR A 323 -13.16 13.36 13.09
C THR A 323 -14.36 14.19 12.67
N ASP A 324 -14.21 15.11 11.71
CA ASP A 324 -15.33 15.84 11.12
C ASP A 324 -16.21 14.87 10.28
N PRO A 325 -17.50 14.68 10.61
CA PRO A 325 -18.38 13.82 9.83
C PRO A 325 -18.62 14.31 8.39
N ALA A 326 -18.34 15.58 8.09
CA ALA A 326 -18.40 16.15 6.76
C ALA A 326 -17.02 16.24 6.06
N GLY A 327 -15.96 15.78 6.72
CA GLY A 327 -14.61 15.78 6.18
C GLY A 327 -14.48 14.86 4.95
N ASP A 328 -13.73 15.33 3.96
CA ASP A 328 -13.34 14.53 2.80
C ASP A 328 -11.81 14.41 2.74
N MET A 329 -11.33 13.19 2.56
CA MET A 329 -9.90 12.90 2.45
C MET A 329 -9.32 13.40 1.11
N PHE A 330 -10.17 13.60 0.10
CA PHE A 330 -9.73 13.92 -1.25
C PHE A 330 -10.09 15.34 -1.66
N THR A 331 -9.35 15.87 -2.65
CA THR A 331 -9.71 17.12 -3.31
C THR A 331 -11.05 16.97 -4.05
N GLU A 332 -11.73 18.09 -4.33
CA GLU A 332 -13.06 18.08 -4.99
C GLU A 332 -13.07 17.35 -6.34
N ASP A 333 -11.94 17.37 -7.07
CA ASP A 333 -11.77 16.64 -8.33
C ASP A 333 -11.38 15.15 -8.14
N GLY A 334 -11.15 14.71 -6.91
CA GLY A 334 -10.72 13.37 -6.53
C GLY A 334 -9.31 12.99 -7.04
N GLY A 335 -8.54 13.97 -7.51
CA GLY A 335 -7.22 13.76 -8.11
C GLY A 335 -6.09 13.61 -7.09
N PHE A 336 -6.27 14.13 -5.88
CA PHE A 336 -5.28 14.13 -4.81
C PHE A 336 -5.91 13.94 -3.43
N VAL A 337 -5.11 13.57 -2.44
CA VAL A 337 -5.47 13.73 -1.02
C VAL A 337 -5.48 15.22 -0.68
N ALA A 338 -6.52 15.67 0.02
CA ALA A 338 -6.61 17.02 0.55
C ALA A 338 -5.57 17.21 1.67
N LEU A 339 -4.77 18.27 1.55
CA LEU A 339 -3.78 18.65 2.56
C LEU A 339 -4.23 19.95 3.26
N ASP A 340 -3.95 20.05 4.55
CA ASP A 340 -4.17 21.30 5.29
C ASP A 340 -3.11 22.38 4.96
N SER A 341 -3.21 23.54 5.61
CA SER A 341 -2.29 24.67 5.38
C SER A 341 -0.83 24.36 5.72
N ASP A 342 -0.58 23.33 6.53
CA ASP A 342 0.75 22.88 6.93
C ASP A 342 1.24 21.70 6.06
N GLY A 343 0.49 21.33 5.02
CA GLY A 343 0.81 20.22 4.14
C GLY A 343 0.57 18.86 4.77
N LYS A 344 -0.31 18.76 5.77
CA LYS A 344 -0.62 17.50 6.45
C LYS A 344 -1.91 16.88 5.95
N ALA A 345 -1.88 15.55 5.85
CA ALA A 345 -3.00 14.73 5.44
C ALA A 345 -3.68 14.11 6.67
N LYS A 346 -4.97 13.80 6.52
CA LYS A 346 -5.76 13.06 7.51
C LYS A 346 -6.62 12.02 6.80
N VAL A 347 -6.83 10.89 7.46
CA VAL A 347 -7.77 9.86 7.02
C VAL A 347 -9.14 10.17 7.61
N THR A 348 -10.17 10.11 6.80
CA THR A 348 -11.55 10.32 7.22
C THR A 348 -12.17 9.08 7.88
N MET A 349 -13.19 9.29 8.70
CA MET A 349 -13.86 8.22 9.47
C MET A 349 -14.52 7.13 8.61
N ASN A 350 -14.82 7.37 7.33
CA ASN A 350 -15.33 6.31 6.46
C ASN A 350 -14.30 5.16 6.29
N PHE A 351 -13.00 5.49 6.28
CA PHE A 351 -11.93 4.49 6.25
C PHE A 351 -11.59 3.97 7.64
N ALA A 352 -11.45 4.85 8.64
CA ALA A 352 -11.01 4.46 9.97
C ALA A 352 -12.09 3.69 10.77
N CYS A 353 -13.36 4.07 10.62
CA CYS A 353 -14.46 3.62 11.47
C CYS A 353 -15.52 2.81 10.69
N GLN A 354 -16.04 3.36 9.59
CA GLN A 354 -17.13 2.70 8.83
C GLN A 354 -16.69 1.42 8.10
N ARG A 355 -15.41 1.04 8.11
CA ARG A 355 -14.98 -0.30 7.69
C ARG A 355 -15.51 -1.43 8.60
N CYS A 356 -15.77 -1.12 9.88
CA CYS A 356 -16.32 -2.06 10.86
C CYS A 356 -17.74 -1.66 11.28
N HIS A 357 -18.00 -0.36 11.41
CA HIS A 357 -19.29 0.20 11.82
C HIS A 357 -20.22 0.45 10.63
N LEU A 358 -20.54 -0.61 9.88
CA LEU A 358 -21.23 -0.51 8.58
C LEU A 358 -22.63 0.14 8.64
N THR A 359 -23.25 0.22 9.82
CA THR A 359 -24.62 0.73 10.01
C THR A 359 -24.66 2.07 10.71
N SER A 360 -23.53 2.56 11.23
CA SER A 360 -23.47 3.83 11.94
C SER A 360 -23.16 4.95 10.94
N SER A 361 -23.88 6.07 11.09
CA SER A 361 -23.61 7.27 10.30
C SER A 361 -22.28 7.91 10.71
N LEU A 362 -21.65 8.65 9.82
CA LEU A 362 -20.43 9.41 10.15
C LEU A 362 -20.69 10.42 11.30
N GLU A 363 -21.88 10.99 11.37
CA GLU A 363 -22.27 11.93 12.43
C GLU A 363 -22.38 11.25 13.79
N GLU A 364 -22.86 10.00 13.84
CA GLU A 364 -22.85 9.18 15.04
C GLU A 364 -21.42 8.82 15.44
N LEU A 365 -20.58 8.42 14.49
CA LEU A 365 -19.19 8.04 14.74
C LEU A 365 -18.33 9.22 15.21
N GLY A 366 -18.54 10.41 14.66
CA GLY A 366 -17.83 11.63 15.05
C GLY A 366 -17.98 11.96 16.54
N ARG A 367 -19.16 11.72 17.11
CA ARG A 367 -19.45 11.92 18.54
C ARG A 367 -18.56 11.06 19.45
N PHE A 368 -18.25 9.84 19.03
CA PHE A 368 -17.40 8.91 19.78
C PHE A 368 -15.92 8.98 19.40
N ALA A 369 -15.59 9.58 18.24
CA ALA A 369 -14.22 9.71 17.77
C ALA A 369 -13.47 10.86 18.45
N GLU A 370 -14.17 11.93 18.83
CA GLU A 370 -13.56 13.03 19.56
C GLU A 370 -13.02 12.55 20.91
N ASN A 371 -11.75 12.88 21.16
CA ASN A 371 -11.07 12.55 22.43
C ASN A 371 -11.08 11.05 22.78
N PHE A 372 -11.07 10.19 21.76
CA PHE A 372 -11.10 8.73 21.93
C PHE A 372 -10.04 8.17 22.91
N HIS A 373 -8.88 8.84 23.03
CA HIS A 373 -7.80 8.45 23.95
C HIS A 373 -7.76 9.23 25.28
N GLY A 374 -8.82 9.98 25.63
CA GLY A 374 -8.93 10.64 26.94
C GLY A 374 -7.88 11.74 27.24
N ARG A 375 -7.39 12.44 26.21
CA ARG A 375 -6.39 13.52 26.35
C ARG A 375 -6.96 14.89 26.73
N SER A 376 -8.27 15.07 26.61
CA SER A 376 -9.03 16.23 27.06
C SER A 376 -10.29 15.79 27.83
N SER A 377 -11.05 16.70 28.41
CA SER A 377 -12.42 16.40 28.87
C SER A 377 -13.35 16.37 27.66
N SER A 378 -14.02 15.24 27.38
CA SER A 378 -15.14 15.22 26.45
C SER A 378 -16.29 16.02 27.05
N SER A 379 -17.00 16.83 26.27
CA SER A 379 -18.26 17.39 26.76
C SER A 379 -19.28 16.25 26.88
N LEU A 380 -20.12 16.32 27.91
CA LEU A 380 -21.18 15.33 28.13
C LEU A 380 -22.19 15.31 26.96
N GLU A 381 -22.35 16.46 26.30
CA GLU A 381 -23.06 16.61 25.02
C GLU A 381 -22.42 15.82 23.87
N GLY A 382 -21.09 15.78 23.78
CA GLY A 382 -20.37 14.99 22.78
C GLY A 382 -20.59 13.48 22.94
N LEU A 383 -20.82 13.00 24.17
CA LEU A 383 -21.17 11.61 24.47
C LEU A 383 -22.68 11.30 24.29
N GLY A 384 -23.47 12.26 23.82
CA GLY A 384 -24.93 12.11 23.67
C GLY A 384 -25.70 12.07 24.99
N ILE A 385 -25.07 12.47 26.10
CA ILE A 385 -25.69 12.59 27.42
C ILE A 385 -26.10 14.06 27.61
N ASP A 386 -27.20 14.42 26.94
CA ASP A 386 -27.83 15.73 27.00
C ASP A 386 -29.31 15.62 27.40
N PRO A 387 -30.00 16.73 27.73
CA PRO A 387 -31.39 16.69 28.17
C PRO A 387 -32.38 16.04 27.19
N GLY A 388 -32.04 15.97 25.90
CA GLY A 388 -32.79 15.25 24.87
C GLY A 388 -32.81 13.73 25.06
N LEU A 389 -31.89 13.16 25.86
CA LEU A 389 -31.90 11.74 26.24
C LEU A 389 -32.99 11.42 27.28
N SER A 390 -33.67 12.42 27.84
CA SER A 390 -34.78 12.22 28.77
C SER A 390 -35.90 11.41 28.13
N GLY A 391 -36.38 10.38 28.81
CA GLY A 391 -37.37 9.47 28.28
C GLY A 391 -37.98 8.56 29.33
N HIS A 392 -39.00 7.81 28.92
CA HIS A 392 -39.62 6.80 29.75
C HIS A 392 -40.09 5.62 28.92
N TRP A 393 -40.15 4.46 29.55
CA TRP A 393 -40.72 3.25 28.97
C TRP A 393 -41.53 2.52 30.04
N TRP A 394 -42.67 1.94 29.64
CA TRP A 394 -43.54 1.16 30.52
C TRP A 394 -44.03 -0.10 29.80
N ASP A 395 -44.07 -1.23 30.53
CA ASP A 395 -44.69 -2.48 30.12
C ASP A 395 -46.21 -2.41 30.33
N SER A 396 -46.95 -2.40 29.23
CA SER A 396 -48.42 -2.40 29.23
C SER A 396 -49.03 -3.71 29.73
N THR A 397 -48.27 -4.81 29.75
CA THR A 397 -48.71 -6.13 30.22
C THR A 397 -48.48 -6.32 31.71
N ARG A 398 -47.61 -5.51 32.33
CA ARG A 398 -47.24 -5.59 33.75
C ARG A 398 -47.48 -4.28 34.48
N SER A 399 -48.74 -3.84 34.54
CA SER A 399 -49.22 -2.69 35.35
C SER A 399 -48.26 -1.48 35.42
N GLY A 400 -47.62 -1.14 34.30
CA GLY A 400 -46.74 0.02 34.18
C GLY A 400 -45.31 -0.17 34.69
N GLU A 401 -44.85 -1.39 34.96
CA GLU A 401 -43.43 -1.72 35.22
C GLU A 401 -42.54 -1.10 34.14
N GLY A 402 -41.48 -0.42 34.52
CA GLY A 402 -40.65 0.29 33.55
C GLY A 402 -39.76 1.34 34.19
N PHE A 403 -39.25 2.25 33.38
CA PHE A 403 -38.29 3.25 33.82
C PHE A 403 -38.62 4.65 33.29
N MET A 404 -38.13 5.64 34.03
CA MET A 404 -38.03 7.02 33.60
C MET A 404 -36.59 7.47 33.80
N MET A 405 -36.04 8.13 32.81
CA MET A 405 -34.73 8.78 32.86
C MET A 405 -34.93 10.25 32.49
N GLU A 406 -34.36 11.13 33.29
CA GLU A 406 -34.33 12.56 33.05
C GLU A 406 -32.88 13.01 33.09
N VAL A 407 -32.47 13.71 32.05
CA VAL A 407 -31.16 14.33 31.93
C VAL A 407 -31.41 15.84 31.92
N ALA A 408 -30.72 16.59 32.75
CA ALA A 408 -30.91 18.03 32.89
C ALA A 408 -29.59 18.73 33.16
N TYR A 409 -29.50 20.01 32.80
CA TYR A 409 -28.36 20.84 33.19
C TYR A 409 -28.57 21.45 34.57
N VAL A 410 -27.55 21.39 35.42
CA VAL A 410 -27.48 22.07 36.72
C VAL A 410 -26.24 22.97 36.70
N GLY A 411 -26.40 24.19 36.20
CA GLY A 411 -25.25 25.04 35.85
C GLY A 411 -24.60 24.54 34.57
N ASP A 412 -23.27 24.34 34.60
CA ASP A 412 -22.50 23.76 33.47
C ASP A 412 -22.39 22.22 33.57
N ASP A 413 -22.91 21.62 34.65
CA ASP A 413 -22.86 20.17 34.87
C ASP A 413 -24.13 19.47 34.35
N VAL A 414 -23.99 18.22 33.89
CA VAL A 414 -25.15 17.37 33.57
C VAL A 414 -25.55 16.56 34.79
N PHE A 415 -26.83 16.59 35.11
CA PHE A 415 -27.47 15.80 36.16
C PHE A 415 -28.36 14.74 35.52
N VAL A 416 -28.22 13.51 35.99
CA VAL A 416 -29.08 12.39 35.57
C VAL A 416 -29.91 11.94 36.76
N PHE A 417 -31.21 11.80 36.54
CA PHE A 417 -32.15 11.14 37.43
C PHE A 417 -32.74 9.94 36.71
N MET A 418 -32.72 8.78 37.36
CA MET A 418 -33.39 7.57 36.88
C MET A 418 -34.31 7.05 37.96
N SER A 419 -35.51 6.64 37.57
CA SER A 419 -36.39 5.85 38.42
C SER A 419 -36.84 4.61 37.67
N PHE A 420 -36.92 3.49 38.39
CA PHE A 420 -37.39 2.21 37.87
C PHE A 420 -38.52 1.73 38.77
N TYR A 421 -39.69 1.50 38.19
CA TYR A 421 -40.82 0.91 38.86
C TYR A 421 -40.86 -0.58 38.53
N ALA A 422 -40.77 -1.43 39.55
CA ALA A 422 -40.64 -2.88 39.43
C ALA A 422 -41.49 -3.62 40.47
N TYR A 423 -41.35 -4.94 40.49
CA TYR A 423 -41.92 -5.82 41.50
C TYR A 423 -40.82 -6.58 42.25
N ASP A 424 -40.94 -6.72 43.57
CA ASP A 424 -40.05 -7.57 44.35
C ASP A 424 -40.33 -9.06 44.10
N ALA A 425 -39.50 -9.94 44.68
CA ALA A 425 -39.65 -11.39 44.55
C ALA A 425 -40.98 -11.94 45.10
N ALA A 426 -41.70 -11.16 45.92
CA ALA A 426 -43.02 -11.49 46.46
C ALA A 426 -44.17 -10.87 45.64
N GLY A 427 -43.87 -10.16 44.54
CA GLY A 427 -44.85 -9.51 43.68
C GLY A 427 -45.39 -8.19 44.22
N ASN A 428 -44.75 -7.60 45.24
CA ASN A 428 -45.11 -6.26 45.70
C ASN A 428 -44.44 -5.20 44.83
N ARG A 429 -45.13 -4.08 44.64
CA ARG A 429 -44.59 -2.92 43.91
C ARG A 429 -43.39 -2.33 44.63
N THR A 430 -42.33 -2.05 43.90
CA THR A 430 -41.13 -1.38 44.41
C THR A 430 -40.66 -0.28 43.44
N TYR A 431 -39.96 0.71 43.98
CA TYR A 431 -39.34 1.78 43.21
C TYR A 431 -37.85 1.81 43.52
N LEU A 432 -37.04 1.82 42.46
CA LEU A 432 -35.61 2.10 42.53
C LEU A 432 -35.40 3.51 41.97
N PHE A 433 -34.46 4.25 42.55
CA PHE A 433 -34.06 5.55 42.04
C PHE A 433 -32.55 5.69 42.12
N ALA A 434 -31.99 6.35 41.12
CA ALA A 434 -30.59 6.75 41.06
C ALA A 434 -30.53 8.20 40.61
N GLN A 435 -29.62 8.98 41.19
CA GLN A 435 -29.39 10.35 40.77
C GLN A 435 -27.94 10.75 40.99
N GLY A 436 -27.42 11.64 40.16
CA GLY A 436 -26.07 12.16 40.31
C GLY A 436 -25.69 13.15 39.22
N LEU A 437 -24.64 13.91 39.49
CA LEU A 437 -23.92 14.64 38.44
C LEU A 437 -23.10 13.62 37.63
N VAL A 438 -23.05 13.82 36.31
CA VAL A 438 -22.24 12.98 35.42
C VAL A 438 -20.83 13.54 35.39
N ASP A 439 -19.86 12.73 35.79
CA ASP A 439 -18.44 13.05 35.67
C ASP A 439 -17.96 12.57 34.30
N PRO A 440 -17.55 13.47 33.37
CA PRO A 440 -17.05 13.09 32.05
C PRO A 440 -15.73 12.30 32.12
N GLY A 441 -15.08 12.19 33.29
CA GLY A 441 -13.87 11.41 33.53
C GLY A 441 -14.07 10.10 34.29
N ALA A 442 -15.31 9.68 34.58
CA ALA A 442 -15.57 8.40 35.24
C ALA A 442 -15.53 7.25 34.21
N THR A 443 -14.34 6.69 34.01
CA THR A 443 -14.14 5.38 33.38
C THR A 443 -14.97 4.32 34.11
N THR A 444 -15.90 3.64 33.41
CA THR A 444 -16.52 2.39 33.86
C THR A 444 -15.81 1.19 33.29
#